data_AF-A0A8C7M872-F1
#
_entry.id   AF-A0A8C7M872-F1
#
_cell.length_a   1.000
_cell.length_b   1.000
_cell.length_c   1.000
_cell.angle_alpha   90.00
_cell.angle_beta   90.00
_cell.angle_gamma   90.00
#
_symmetry.space_group_name_H-M   'P 1'
#
loop_
_entity.id
_entity.type
_entity.pdbx_description
1 polymer ?
#
loop_
_entity_poly.entity_id
_entity_poly.type
_entity_poly.pdbx_seq_one_letter_code
_entity_poly.pdbx_strand_id
1 'polypeptide(L)' 'MKELGCGQFGVVRLGKWRAQHKVAIKAIREGAMYEEDFIEEAKVMM' A
#
# COMPACT_ATOMS: atom_id res chain seq x y z
N MET A 1 4.66 -9.56 -9.94
CA MET A 1 4.09 -9.43 -8.58
C MET A 1 2.81 -10.24 -8.51
N LYS A 2 2.58 -10.99 -7.43
CA LYS A 2 1.36 -11.82 -7.25
C LYS A 2 0.31 -11.02 -6.48
N GLU A 3 -0.94 -11.00 -6.93
CA GLU A 3 -2.03 -10.42 -6.13
C GLU A 3 -2.32 -11.29 -4.90
N LEU A 4 -2.52 -10.62 -3.75
CA LEU A 4 -2.88 -11.25 -2.49
C LEU A 4 -4.35 -11.01 -2.13
N GLY A 5 -4.95 -9.92 -2.61
CA GLY A 5 -6.37 -9.64 -2.45
C GLY A 5 -6.73 -8.20 -2.84
N CYS A 6 -8.02 -7.91 -2.81
CA CYS A 6 -8.58 -6.58 -3.12
C CYS A 6 -9.62 -6.20 -2.06
N GLY A 7 -9.70 -4.92 -1.71
CA GLY A 7 -10.68 -4.40 -0.75
C GLY A 7 -11.04 -2.94 -1.03
N GLN A 8 -11.75 -2.31 -0.09
CA GLN A 8 -12.32 -0.95 -0.24
C GLN A 8 -11.37 0.08 -0.85
N PHE A 9 -10.11 0.08 -0.40
CA PHE A 9 -9.10 1.07 -0.82
C PHE A 9 -8.21 0.62 -1.99
N GLY A 10 -8.39 -0.59 -2.53
CA GLY A 10 -7.59 -1.09 -3.65
C GLY A 10 -6.93 -2.44 -3.41
N VAL A 11 -6.01 -2.82 -4.31
CA VAL A 11 -5.37 -4.14 -4.39
C VAL A 11 -4.13 -4.24 -3.49
N VAL A 12 -3.88 -5.42 -2.93
CA VAL A 12 -2.64 -5.79 -2.23
C VAL A 12 -1.88 -6.80 -3.09
N ARG A 13 -0.58 -6.55 -3.30
CA ARG A 13 0.30 -7.44 -4.07
C ARG A 13 1.51 -7.88 -3.24
N LEU A 14 1.96 -9.11 -3.44
CA LEU A 14 3.25 -9.60 -2.98
C LEU A 14 4.36 -9.08 -3.89
N GLY A 15 5.33 -8.40 -3.29
CA GLY A 15 6.50 -7.84 -3.95
C GLY A 15 7.83 -8.21 -3.28
N LYS A 16 8.92 -7.72 -3.87
CA LYS A 16 10.25 -7.74 -3.27
C LYS A 16 10.81 -6.32 -3.23
N TRP A 17 11.20 -5.85 -2.04
CA TRP A 17 11.93 -4.59 -1.87
C TRP A 17 13.44 -4.85 -1.96
N ARG A 18 14.13 -4.04 -2.78
CA ARG A 18 15.56 -4.18 -3.10
C ARG A 18 15.96 -5.62 -3.51
N ALA A 19 15.07 -6.31 -4.23
CA ALA A 19 15.21 -7.71 -4.67
C ALA A 19 15.41 -8.77 -3.55
N GLN A 20 15.43 -8.38 -2.28
CA GLN A 20 15.77 -9.25 -1.14
C GLN A 20 14.58 -9.48 -0.20
N HIS A 21 13.88 -8.41 0.19
CA HIS A 21 12.89 -8.47 1.26
C HIS A 21 11.49 -8.70 0.68
N LYS A 22 10.81 -9.78 1.09
CA LYS A 22 9.41 -9.99 0.71
C LYS A 22 8.54 -8.97 1.45
N VAL A 23 7.69 -8.27 0.70
CA VAL A 23 6.82 -7.21 1.25
C VAL A 23 5.41 -7.33 0.66
N ALA A 24 4.41 -6.87 1.41
CA ALA A 24 3.08 -6.59 0.89
C ALA A 24 3.02 -5.14 0.44
N ILE A 25 2.46 -4.90 -0.75
CA ILE A 25 2.32 -3.57 -1.35
C ILE A 25 0.83 -3.31 -1.51
N LYS A 26 0.27 -2.40 -0.70
CA LYS A 26 -1.11 -1.92 -0.84
C LYS A 26 -1.12 -0.76 -1.84
N ALA A 27 -1.75 -0.96 -2.99
CA ALA A 27 -2.03 0.14 -3.91
C ALA A 27 -3.34 0.82 -3.49
N ILE A 28 -3.27 2.13 -3.25
CA ILE A 28 -4.41 2.96 -2.89
C ILE A 28 -5.08 3.44 -4.19
N ARG A 29 -6.39 3.21 -4.31
CA ARG A 29 -7.19 3.69 -5.45
C ARG A 29 -7.27 5.22 -5.41
N GLU A 30 -7.17 5.87 -6.58
CA GLU A 30 -7.34 7.32 -6.71
C GLU A 30 -8.67 7.78 -6.11
N GLY A 31 -8.64 8.92 -5.40
CA GLY A 31 -9.79 9.49 -4.71
C GLY A 31 -10.28 8.69 -3.50
N ALA A 32 -9.61 7.60 -3.10
CA ALA A 32 -10.01 6.83 -1.93
C ALA A 32 -9.62 7.49 -0.61
N MET A 33 -8.64 8.39 -0.63
CA MET A 33 -8.14 9.17 0.51
C MET A 33 -7.60 10.51 -0.01
N TYR A 34 -7.54 11.51 0.87
CA TYR A 34 -6.76 12.73 0.61
C TYR A 34 -5.28 12.40 0.86
N GLU A 35 -4.43 12.61 -0.15
CA GLU A 35 -3.06 12.10 -0.14
C GLU A 35 -2.20 12.76 0.95
N GLU A 36 -2.37 14.07 1.15
CA GLU A 36 -1.60 14.85 2.13
C GLU A 36 -1.91 14.41 3.56
N ASP A 37 -3.20 14.30 3.91
CA ASP A 37 -3.64 13.81 5.24
C ASP A 37 -3.15 12.37 5.47
N PHE A 38 -3.26 11.51 4.46
CA PHE A 38 -2.78 10.13 4.57
C PHE A 38 -1.27 10.06 4.81
N ILE A 39 -0.48 10.89 4.14
CA ILE A 39 0.97 10.94 4.32
C ILE A 39 1.35 11.49 5.70
N GLU A 40 0.67 12.53 6.19
CA GLU A 40 0.94 13.07 7.53
C GLU A 40 0.63 12.03 8.62
N GLU A 41 -0.51 11.34 8.54
CA GLU A 41 -0.84 10.26 9.48
C GLU A 41 0.11 9.07 9.33
N ALA A 42 0.54 8.73 8.13
CA ALA A 42 1.49 7.64 7.92
C ALA A 42 2.85 7.89 8.62
N LYS A 43 3.23 9.14 8.87
CA LYS A 43 4.46 9.46 9.63
C LYS A 43 4.36 9.11 11.12
N VAL A 44 3.16 9.02 11.69
CA VAL A 44 2.94 8.66 13.10
C VAL A 44 2.64 7.17 13.31
N MET A 45 2.36 6.42 12.23
CA MET A 45 2.14 4.98 12.27
C MET A 45 3.47 4.23 12.50
N MET A 46 3.46 3.23 13.40
CA MET A 46 4.59 2.33 13.69
C MET A 46 4.67 1.13 12.76
#